data_AF-A0A497RRT3-F1
#
_entry.id   AF-A0A497RRT3-F1
#
_cell.length_a   1.000
_cell.length_b   1.000
_cell.length_c   1.000
_cell.angle_alpha   90.00
_cell.angle_beta   90.00
_cell.angle_gamma   90.00
#
_symmetry.space_group_name_H-M   'P 1'
#
loop_
_entity.id
_entity.type
_entity.pdbx_description
1 polymer ?
#
loop_
_entity_poly.entity_id
_entity_poly.type
_entity_poly.pdbx_seq_one_letter_code
_entity_poly.pdbx_strand_id
1 'polypeptide(L)'
;MTTCNQKGTAGGNGTGTGNGSNGSGANGTDTGSGTEDVSCGPKRPGCMDLGHMAVGFWGRDIHAHVFGEQQAARERALLIEQILAGSIRANLWQGVEDGEKCGCYKEASQQPDRKCSSCYGVGKVPGFWKFGYNTLFLTGVDTDAVLTDVRLTRNFKSSKIELTEGSLSGMIESGDKPFSRSALGSHWEVDFHTFVREIEESSVVVEYSLDSGTTWNEICTLVMANPLSGQIRFRATLSRDSATVLSPFFEVIRARYASIDLGRSGVEGNPRMGPWILVMREPPTTTYKKQEYGDLPIEDGLTMWTAGLSLFDPSITTGSTEEMVLGPNVLIEVLDGAREGSRYVTTSWKNSDPFGYIITSQEFKVRIADPVEPMSLVW
;
A
#
# COMPACT_ATOMS: atom_id res chain seq x y z
N MET A 1 -22.74 12.45 -0.12
CA MET A 1 -22.13 13.57 -0.86
C MET A 1 -20.63 13.42 -0.72
N THR A 2 -20.00 12.73 -1.66
CA THR A 2 -18.55 12.51 -1.69
C THR A 2 -17.92 13.75 -2.28
N THR A 3 -17.34 14.61 -1.44
CA THR A 3 -16.62 15.80 -1.90
C THR A 3 -15.42 15.35 -2.71
N CYS A 4 -15.35 15.77 -3.97
CA CYS A 4 -14.14 15.67 -4.77
C CYS A 4 -13.06 16.44 -4.01
N ASN A 5 -12.09 15.75 -3.40
CA ASN A 5 -11.05 16.37 -2.59
C ASN A 5 -10.06 17.09 -3.51
N GLN A 6 -10.40 18.27 -4.00
CA GLN A 6 -9.44 19.19 -4.59
C GLN A 6 -8.49 19.67 -3.48
N LYS A 7 -7.38 18.96 -3.29
CA LYS A 7 -6.36 19.34 -2.31
C LYS A 7 -5.38 20.33 -2.96
N GLY A 8 -5.85 21.57 -3.20
CA GLY A 8 -5.00 22.68 -3.60
C GLY A 8 -4.00 23.00 -2.49
N THR A 9 -2.72 22.73 -2.70
CA THR A 9 -1.68 22.97 -1.69
C THR A 9 -1.04 24.34 -1.96
N ALA A 10 -1.38 25.34 -1.14
CA ALA A 10 -0.62 26.60 -1.07
C ALA A 10 0.74 26.30 -0.41
N GLY A 11 1.83 26.43 -1.17
CA GLY A 11 3.17 26.05 -0.72
C GLY A 11 3.82 27.08 0.22
N GLY A 12 3.96 26.73 1.50
CA GLY A 12 4.84 27.41 2.45
C GLY A 12 6.27 26.85 2.38
N ASN A 13 7.26 27.70 2.12
CA ASN A 13 8.67 27.32 2.03
C ASN A 13 9.31 27.34 3.43
N GLY A 14 9.60 26.16 3.99
CA GLY A 14 10.42 26.01 5.19
C GLY A 14 11.82 25.51 4.84
N THR A 15 12.84 26.33 5.10
CA THR A 15 14.26 25.98 5.02
C THR A 15 14.71 25.38 6.36
N GLY A 16 15.08 24.10 6.37
CA GLY A 16 15.71 23.43 7.51
C GLY A 16 17.04 22.83 7.10
N THR A 17 18.11 23.34 7.68
CA THR A 17 19.52 22.95 7.51
C THR A 17 19.95 21.98 8.62
N GLY A 18 20.79 20.99 8.27
CA GLY A 18 21.95 20.63 9.10
C GLY A 18 22.05 19.22 9.70
N ASN A 19 23.16 18.54 9.34
CA ASN A 19 24.02 17.60 10.08
C ASN A 19 23.40 16.35 10.75
N GLY A 20 23.90 15.12 10.59
CA GLY A 20 25.24 14.62 10.28
C GLY A 20 25.81 13.86 11.49
N SER A 21 26.07 12.55 11.39
CA SER A 21 27.27 11.85 11.91
C SER A 21 27.13 10.31 11.95
N ASN A 22 28.29 9.68 11.72
CA ASN A 22 28.60 8.25 11.67
C ASN A 22 28.65 7.58 13.05
N GLY A 23 28.57 6.25 13.09
CA GLY A 23 28.98 5.47 14.26
C GLY A 23 28.93 3.96 14.03
N SER A 24 30.00 3.41 13.47
CA SER A 24 30.32 1.98 13.39
C SER A 24 30.81 1.41 14.73
N GLY A 25 30.55 0.13 14.99
CA GLY A 25 31.11 -0.60 16.14
C GLY A 25 30.85 -2.10 16.03
N ALA A 26 31.90 -2.84 15.63
CA ALA A 26 31.98 -4.30 15.63
C ALA A 26 32.84 -4.79 16.81
N ASN A 27 32.61 -6.05 17.21
CA ASN A 27 33.41 -6.99 18.05
C ASN A 27 32.47 -7.65 19.09
N GLY A 28 32.52 -8.95 19.38
CA GLY A 28 33.39 -10.03 18.93
C GLY A 28 32.92 -11.37 19.54
N THR A 29 33.40 -12.48 18.96
CA THR A 29 33.90 -13.73 19.57
C THR A 29 33.33 -14.12 20.96
N ASP A 30 32.91 -15.37 21.24
CA ASP A 30 33.72 -16.58 21.18
C ASP A 30 33.00 -17.80 21.80
N THR A 31 33.45 -18.99 21.40
CA THR A 31 33.50 -20.30 22.11
C THR A 31 32.23 -21.03 22.60
N GLY A 32 32.17 -22.34 22.29
CA GLY A 32 31.37 -23.29 23.07
C GLY A 32 31.09 -24.64 22.41
N SER A 33 32.13 -25.42 22.09
CA SER A 33 32.05 -26.80 21.61
C SER A 33 31.61 -27.79 22.70
N GLY A 34 30.66 -28.67 22.39
CA GLY A 34 30.30 -29.82 23.24
C GLY A 34 29.53 -30.88 22.44
N THR A 35 30.24 -31.72 21.71
CA THR A 35 29.70 -32.93 21.07
C THR A 35 29.80 -34.09 22.05
N GLU A 36 28.66 -34.54 22.57
CA GLU A 36 28.55 -35.83 23.28
C GLU A 36 28.07 -36.91 22.30
N ASP A 37 28.98 -37.86 22.04
CA ASP A 37 28.72 -39.12 21.34
C ASP A 37 27.79 -40.01 22.19
N VAL A 38 26.55 -40.19 21.74
CA VAL A 38 25.65 -41.22 22.27
C VAL A 38 25.86 -42.51 21.48
N SER A 39 26.68 -43.40 22.04
CA SER A 39 26.88 -44.76 21.54
C SER A 39 25.65 -45.63 21.79
N CYS A 40 24.94 -46.02 20.73
CA CYS A 40 23.89 -47.06 20.79
C CYS A 40 24.52 -48.46 20.90
N GLY A 41 24.10 -49.20 21.93
CA GLY A 41 24.53 -50.57 22.24
C GLY A 41 24.06 -51.65 21.23
N PRO A 42 24.37 -52.93 21.51
CA PRO A 42 24.44 -53.99 20.51
C PRO A 42 23.08 -54.41 19.95
N LYS A 43 23.06 -54.60 18.62
CA LYS A 43 21.94 -55.06 17.80
C LYS A 43 21.37 -56.39 18.32
N ARG A 44 20.08 -56.42 18.62
CA ARG A 44 19.32 -57.66 18.86
C ARG A 44 19.07 -58.38 17.53
N PRO A 45 19.13 -59.72 17.48
CA PRO A 45 18.78 -60.49 16.29
C PRO A 45 17.26 -60.39 16.06
N GLY A 46 16.86 -59.84 14.91
CA GLY A 46 15.44 -59.63 14.55
C GLY A 46 15.16 -58.47 13.59
N CYS A 47 16.12 -57.59 13.32
CA CYS A 47 15.99 -56.56 12.29
C CYS A 47 16.44 -57.12 10.93
N MET A 48 15.49 -57.44 10.05
CA MET A 48 15.76 -57.61 8.63
C MET A 48 16.14 -56.26 8.02
N ASP A 49 17.22 -56.26 7.25
CA ASP A 49 17.57 -55.21 6.30
C ASP A 49 16.44 -55.08 5.26
N LEU A 50 15.65 -54.02 5.38
CA LEU A 50 14.86 -53.49 4.26
C LEU A 50 15.59 -52.26 3.72
N GLY A 51 16.59 -52.53 2.89
CA GLY A 51 17.13 -51.55 1.98
C GLY A 51 16.03 -51.05 1.03
N HIS A 52 15.94 -49.74 0.91
CA HIS A 52 15.27 -48.99 -0.15
C HIS A 52 13.82 -49.38 -0.49
N MET A 53 12.85 -48.70 0.14
CA MET A 53 11.80 -47.91 -0.53
C MET A 53 10.73 -47.50 0.49
N ALA A 54 10.72 -46.21 0.85
CA ALA A 54 9.52 -45.52 1.29
C ALA A 54 9.57 -44.08 0.76
N VAL A 55 9.00 -43.91 -0.43
CA VAL A 55 8.57 -42.62 -0.94
C VAL A 55 7.36 -42.21 -0.09
N GLY A 56 7.46 -41.09 0.62
CA GLY A 56 6.38 -40.52 1.43
C GLY A 56 6.40 -40.99 2.89
N PHE A 57 6.89 -40.14 3.78
CA PHE A 57 6.67 -40.25 5.23
C PHE A 57 5.20 -39.92 5.51
N TRP A 58 4.32 -40.93 5.40
CA TRP A 58 2.94 -40.87 5.87
C TRP A 58 2.92 -41.51 7.26
N GLY A 59 2.77 -40.66 8.29
CA GLY A 59 3.01 -40.98 9.69
C GLY A 59 2.25 -42.23 10.20
N ARG A 60 2.86 -42.91 11.17
CA ARG A 60 2.37 -44.14 11.83
C ARG A 60 1.06 -43.97 12.62
N ASP A 61 0.39 -42.83 12.54
CA ASP A 61 -0.86 -42.56 13.25
C ASP A 61 -1.76 -41.65 12.41
N ILE A 62 -2.59 -42.27 11.58
CA ILE A 62 -3.61 -41.59 10.77
C ILE A 62 -4.58 -40.82 11.67
N HIS A 63 -4.84 -41.29 12.89
CA HIS A 63 -5.72 -40.59 13.83
C HIS A 63 -5.04 -39.33 14.37
N ALA A 64 -3.76 -39.37 14.76
CA ALA A 64 -3.05 -38.16 15.17
C ALA A 64 -2.94 -37.13 14.02
N HIS A 65 -2.81 -37.58 12.78
CA HIS A 65 -2.83 -36.69 11.62
C HIS A 65 -4.22 -36.07 11.40
N VAL A 66 -5.29 -36.88 11.36
CA VAL A 66 -6.67 -36.39 11.22
C VAL A 66 -7.07 -35.49 12.40
N PHE A 67 -6.66 -35.82 13.63
CA PHE A 67 -6.87 -34.95 14.79
C PHE A 67 -6.03 -33.68 14.72
N GLY A 68 -4.79 -33.75 14.22
CA GLY A 68 -3.96 -32.58 13.95
C GLY A 68 -4.60 -31.66 12.90
N GLU A 69 -5.14 -32.23 11.82
CA GLU A 69 -5.89 -31.50 10.78
C GLU A 69 -7.21 -30.91 11.32
N GLN A 70 -7.91 -31.63 12.19
CA GLN A 70 -9.13 -31.12 12.83
C GLN A 70 -8.83 -30.04 13.87
N GLN A 71 -7.76 -30.17 14.65
CA GLN A 71 -7.30 -29.14 15.59
C GLN A 71 -6.85 -27.89 14.84
N ALA A 72 -6.07 -28.08 13.78
CA ALA A 72 -5.67 -27.04 12.84
C ALA A 72 -6.85 -26.27 12.25
N ALA A 73 -7.85 -26.99 11.71
CA ALA A 73 -9.05 -26.37 11.16
C ALA A 73 -9.86 -25.63 12.23
N ARG A 74 -9.89 -26.16 13.47
CA ARG A 74 -10.57 -25.54 14.60
C ARG A 74 -9.85 -24.29 15.10
N GLU A 75 -8.52 -24.34 15.25
CA GLU A 75 -7.68 -23.18 15.57
C GLU A 75 -7.83 -22.10 14.50
N ARG A 76 -7.95 -22.52 13.23
CA ARG A 76 -8.25 -21.61 12.13
C ARG A 76 -9.61 -20.94 12.25
N ALA A 77 -10.65 -21.71 12.53
CA ALA A 77 -11.98 -21.15 12.77
C ALA A 77 -11.96 -20.16 13.94
N LEU A 78 -11.28 -20.51 15.04
CA LEU A 78 -11.17 -19.64 16.23
C LEU A 78 -10.41 -18.34 15.95
N LEU A 79 -9.29 -18.39 15.22
CA LEU A 79 -8.54 -17.19 14.87
C LEU A 79 -9.32 -16.28 13.92
N ILE A 80 -10.02 -16.87 12.94
CA ILE A 80 -10.91 -16.12 12.05
C ILE A 80 -12.05 -15.49 12.86
N GLU A 81 -12.67 -16.22 13.78
CA GLU A 81 -13.70 -15.69 14.67
C GLU A 81 -13.17 -14.55 15.55
N GLN A 82 -11.96 -14.66 16.09
CA GLN A 82 -11.32 -13.61 16.88
C GLN A 82 -11.07 -12.35 16.05
N ILE A 83 -10.52 -12.50 14.83
CA ILE A 83 -10.34 -11.38 13.89
C ILE A 83 -11.67 -10.77 13.56
N LEU A 84 -12.67 -11.58 13.19
CA LEU A 84 -13.98 -11.06 12.86
C LEU A 84 -14.61 -10.34 14.05
N ALA A 85 -14.44 -10.82 15.29
CA ALA A 85 -15.10 -10.26 16.47
C ALA A 85 -14.44 -8.97 17.00
N GLY A 86 -13.10 -8.92 17.06
CA GLY A 86 -12.36 -7.88 17.79
C GLY A 86 -11.50 -6.95 16.93
N SER A 87 -11.49 -7.12 15.61
CA SER A 87 -10.70 -6.28 14.71
C SER A 87 -11.36 -4.94 14.37
N ILE A 88 -10.53 -4.04 13.85
CA ILE A 88 -10.93 -2.82 13.17
C ILE A 88 -10.70 -2.99 11.66
N ARG A 89 -11.55 -2.37 10.82
CA ARG A 89 -11.31 -2.32 9.38
C ARG A 89 -10.17 -1.35 9.08
N ALA A 90 -9.30 -1.74 8.15
CA ALA A 90 -8.21 -0.90 7.70
C ALA A 90 -7.94 -1.07 6.21
N ASN A 91 -7.65 0.03 5.52
CA ASN A 91 -7.04 -0.01 4.21
C ASN A 91 -5.57 -0.40 4.37
N LEU A 92 -5.14 -1.39 3.58
CA LEU A 92 -3.74 -1.74 3.43
C LEU A 92 -3.19 -1.08 2.18
N TRP A 93 -2.11 -0.34 2.33
CA TRP A 93 -1.40 0.35 1.27
C TRP A 93 0.00 -0.24 1.16
N GLN A 94 0.38 -0.68 -0.03
CA GLN A 94 1.71 -1.24 -0.32
C GLN A 94 2.44 -0.37 -1.31
N GLY A 95 3.70 -0.05 -1.03
CA GLY A 95 4.56 0.68 -1.97
C GLY A 95 4.66 -0.07 -3.30
N VAL A 96 4.61 0.69 -4.39
CA VAL A 96 4.77 0.15 -5.74
C VAL A 96 6.21 -0.32 -5.93
N GLU A 97 6.41 -1.63 -6.09
CA GLU A 97 7.73 -2.21 -6.33
C GLU A 97 8.17 -2.11 -7.78
N ASP A 98 7.24 -2.06 -8.75
CA ASP A 98 7.50 -2.01 -10.19
C ASP A 98 6.70 -0.90 -10.88
N GLY A 99 7.34 -0.17 -11.79
CA GLY A 99 6.72 0.97 -12.48
C GLY A 99 7.73 2.05 -12.86
N GLU A 100 7.20 3.13 -13.43
CA GLU A 100 8.00 4.27 -13.89
C GLU A 100 8.63 5.02 -12.71
N LYS A 101 9.91 5.38 -12.88
CA LYS A 101 10.64 6.15 -11.86
C LYS A 101 10.01 7.54 -11.72
N CYS A 102 9.71 7.92 -10.49
CA CYS A 102 9.32 9.30 -10.20
C CYS A 102 10.52 10.22 -10.42
N GLY A 103 10.38 11.28 -11.22
CA GLY A 103 11.47 12.25 -11.39
C GLY A 103 11.78 13.08 -10.12
N CYS A 104 10.95 12.94 -9.09
CA CYS A 104 11.21 13.47 -7.76
C CYS A 104 12.21 12.67 -6.92
N TYR A 105 12.46 11.42 -7.32
CA TYR A 105 13.30 10.49 -6.59
C TYR A 105 14.74 10.64 -7.07
N LYS A 106 15.63 10.97 -6.14
CA LYS A 106 17.06 11.08 -6.45
C LYS A 106 17.73 9.74 -6.21
N GLU A 107 18.28 9.15 -7.26
CA GLU A 107 19.02 7.89 -7.19
C GLU A 107 20.22 7.95 -6.23
N ALA A 108 20.85 9.13 -6.12
CA ALA A 108 22.03 9.33 -5.26
C ALA A 108 21.71 9.30 -3.75
N SER A 109 20.55 9.79 -3.32
CA SER A 109 20.16 9.85 -1.90
C SER A 109 19.21 8.72 -1.49
N GLN A 110 18.68 7.96 -2.45
CA GLN A 110 17.65 6.92 -2.22
C GLN A 110 16.48 7.42 -1.35
N GLN A 111 16.21 8.73 -1.41
CA GLN A 111 15.19 9.39 -0.62
C GLN A 111 14.53 10.50 -1.45
N PRO A 112 13.22 10.70 -1.28
CA PRO A 112 12.54 11.85 -1.85
C PRO A 112 13.03 13.13 -1.16
N ASP A 113 13.50 14.10 -1.94
CA ASP A 113 14.00 15.37 -1.41
C ASP A 113 12.92 16.20 -0.68
N ARG A 114 11.64 15.98 -1.04
CA ARG A 114 10.43 16.65 -0.50
C ARG A 114 9.21 15.74 -0.70
N LYS A 115 8.09 16.09 -0.06
CA LYS A 115 6.77 15.50 -0.31
C LYS A 115 6.41 15.58 -1.79
N CYS A 116 6.53 14.47 -2.51
CA CYS A 116 6.07 14.34 -3.87
C CYS A 116 4.74 13.62 -3.88
N SER A 117 3.72 14.24 -4.45
CA SER A 117 2.39 13.65 -4.52
C SER A 117 2.31 12.57 -5.61
N SER A 118 3.21 12.53 -6.60
CA SER A 118 3.25 11.47 -7.63
C SER A 118 3.64 10.08 -7.10
N CYS A 119 4.57 9.99 -6.14
CA CYS A 119 5.10 8.70 -5.68
C CYS A 119 5.06 8.49 -4.18
N TYR A 120 4.65 9.50 -3.40
CA TYR A 120 4.56 9.41 -1.94
C TYR A 120 5.85 8.94 -1.24
N GLY A 121 6.99 9.20 -1.86
CA GLY A 121 8.31 8.84 -1.34
C GLY A 121 8.80 7.42 -1.66
N VAL A 122 7.98 6.59 -2.31
CA VAL A 122 8.36 5.22 -2.73
C VAL A 122 9.32 5.24 -3.93
N GLY A 123 9.33 6.35 -4.69
CA GLY A 123 10.24 6.54 -5.82
C GLY A 123 9.72 6.02 -7.16
N LYS A 124 8.60 5.31 -7.17
CA LYS A 124 7.89 4.86 -8.37
C LYS A 124 6.45 5.39 -8.40
N VAL A 125 5.90 5.63 -9.57
CA VAL A 125 4.49 6.05 -9.76
C VAL A 125 3.63 4.79 -9.95
N PRO A 126 2.42 4.67 -9.34
CA PRO A 126 1.62 5.69 -8.65
C PRO A 126 1.97 5.95 -7.16
N GLY A 127 3.01 5.32 -6.64
CA GLY A 127 3.46 5.42 -5.25
C GLY A 127 3.01 4.24 -4.40
N PHE A 128 1.70 4.10 -4.17
CA PHE A 128 1.12 3.01 -3.39
C PHE A 128 -0.05 2.33 -4.11
N TRP A 129 -0.11 1.01 -4.00
CA TRP A 129 -1.27 0.18 -4.32
C TRP A 129 -2.15 0.03 -3.08
N LYS A 130 -3.47 0.18 -3.25
CA LYS A 130 -4.45 -0.09 -2.20
C LYS A 130 -4.93 -1.53 -2.36
N PHE A 131 -4.80 -2.34 -1.31
CA PHE A 131 -5.26 -3.73 -1.32
C PHE A 131 -6.73 -3.82 -1.72
N GLY A 132 -7.08 -4.77 -2.58
CA GLY A 132 -8.44 -4.95 -3.08
C GLY A 132 -8.91 -3.90 -4.08
N TYR A 133 -8.00 -3.05 -4.58
CA TYR A 133 -8.29 -2.07 -5.62
C TYR A 133 -7.25 -2.16 -6.75
N ASN A 134 -7.73 -1.94 -7.97
CA ASN A 134 -6.87 -1.59 -9.09
C ASN A 134 -6.73 -0.07 -9.18
N THR A 135 -5.54 0.43 -9.46
CA THR A 135 -5.30 1.87 -9.66
C THR A 135 -4.91 2.15 -11.11
N LEU A 136 -5.69 3.00 -11.76
CA LEU A 136 -5.35 3.62 -13.03
C LEU A 136 -4.85 5.03 -12.74
N PHE A 137 -3.86 5.50 -13.50
CA PHE A 137 -3.29 6.81 -13.26
C PHE A 137 -2.81 7.44 -14.56
N LEU A 138 -2.62 8.76 -14.54
CA LEU A 138 -1.92 9.51 -15.59
C LEU A 138 -0.97 10.49 -14.91
N THR A 139 0.26 10.54 -15.42
CA THR A 139 1.30 11.48 -15.00
C THR A 139 2.19 11.83 -16.18
N GLY A 140 3.03 12.87 -16.05
CA GLY A 140 3.93 13.30 -17.12
C GLY A 140 5.08 12.35 -17.44
N VAL A 141 5.25 11.29 -16.66
CA VAL A 141 6.23 10.21 -16.93
C VAL A 141 5.57 8.92 -17.44
N ASP A 142 4.25 8.92 -17.67
CA ASP A 142 3.55 7.76 -18.19
C ASP A 142 3.93 7.52 -19.66
N THR A 143 4.11 6.26 -20.04
CA THR A 143 4.63 5.87 -21.37
C THR A 143 3.62 6.09 -22.50
N ASP A 144 2.33 6.07 -22.17
CA ASP A 144 1.22 6.29 -23.10
C ASP A 144 0.69 7.73 -23.06
N ALA A 145 1.39 8.64 -22.36
CA ALA A 145 0.98 10.04 -22.26
C ALA A 145 1.32 10.82 -23.55
N VAL A 146 0.31 11.49 -24.10
CA VAL A 146 0.45 12.45 -25.19
C VAL A 146 0.46 13.86 -24.61
N LEU A 147 1.51 14.63 -24.92
CA LEU A 147 1.70 16.01 -24.47
C LEU A 147 1.49 16.97 -25.63
N THR A 148 0.56 17.92 -25.49
CA THR A 148 0.29 18.97 -26.48
C THR A 148 0.44 20.34 -25.81
N ASP A 149 1.37 21.16 -26.29
CA ASP A 149 1.68 22.50 -25.74
C ASP A 149 2.03 22.53 -24.24
N VAL A 150 2.35 21.38 -23.66
CA VAL A 150 2.85 21.20 -22.29
C VAL A 150 4.19 20.46 -22.31
N ARG A 151 4.98 20.66 -21.25
CA ARG A 151 6.25 19.97 -21.07
C ARG A 151 6.45 19.55 -19.61
N LEU A 152 7.26 18.51 -19.42
CA LEU A 152 7.72 18.12 -18.10
C LEU A 152 8.77 19.11 -17.61
N THR A 153 8.51 19.79 -16.50
CA THR A 153 9.46 20.73 -15.90
C THR A 153 10.28 20.05 -14.82
N ARG A 154 11.60 20.25 -14.89
CA ARG A 154 12.57 19.82 -13.86
C ARG A 154 12.97 20.96 -12.93
N ASN A 155 12.41 22.15 -13.16
CA ASN A 155 12.66 23.33 -12.33
C ASN A 155 12.09 23.13 -10.91
N PHE A 156 11.05 22.31 -10.80
CA PHE A 156 10.51 21.87 -9.52
C PHE A 156 10.98 20.46 -9.20
N LYS A 157 11.18 20.17 -7.91
CA LYS A 157 11.63 18.85 -7.44
C LYS A 157 10.54 17.76 -7.59
N SER A 158 9.27 18.10 -7.85
CA SER A 158 8.30 17.11 -8.35
C SER A 158 8.16 17.25 -9.86
N SER A 159 8.00 16.12 -10.55
CA SER A 159 7.81 16.02 -12.00
C SER A 159 6.47 16.63 -12.41
N LYS A 160 6.41 17.96 -12.42
CA LYS A 160 5.21 18.70 -12.79
C LYS A 160 5.18 18.92 -14.29
N ILE A 161 3.97 18.99 -14.81
CA ILE A 161 3.67 19.41 -16.17
C ILE A 161 3.35 20.89 -16.12
N GLU A 162 4.00 21.66 -17.00
CA GLU A 162 3.77 23.09 -17.20
C GLU A 162 3.44 23.37 -18.67
N LEU A 163 2.82 24.52 -18.93
CA LEU A 163 2.64 25.01 -20.29
C LEU A 163 3.99 25.35 -20.94
N THR A 164 4.10 25.07 -22.23
CA THR A 164 5.25 25.51 -23.04
C THR A 164 5.32 27.04 -23.11
N GLU A 165 6.52 27.56 -23.40
CA GLU A 165 6.74 29.00 -23.50
C GLU A 165 5.89 29.61 -24.62
N GLY A 166 5.11 30.65 -24.29
CA GLY A 166 4.20 31.31 -25.23
C GLY A 166 2.79 30.70 -25.32
N SER A 167 2.59 29.46 -24.89
CA SER A 167 1.29 28.78 -24.98
C SER A 167 0.35 29.20 -23.86
N LEU A 168 -0.89 29.55 -24.21
CA LEU A 168 -1.94 29.92 -23.24
C LEU A 168 -2.77 28.72 -22.78
N SER A 169 -2.77 27.65 -23.57
CA SER A 169 -3.46 26.40 -23.27
C SER A 169 -2.62 25.22 -23.75
N GLY A 170 -2.79 24.08 -23.10
CA GLY A 170 -2.11 22.84 -23.42
C GLY A 170 -2.69 21.69 -22.61
N MET A 171 -2.42 20.46 -23.02
CA MET A 171 -3.03 19.29 -22.41
C MET A 171 -2.08 18.10 -22.35
N ILE A 172 -2.28 17.27 -21.33
CA ILE A 172 -1.77 15.90 -21.26
C ILE A 172 -2.96 14.94 -21.37
N GLU A 173 -2.84 13.92 -22.20
CA GLU A 173 -3.84 12.86 -22.36
C GLU A 173 -3.18 11.48 -22.19
N SER A 174 -3.90 10.53 -21.58
CA SER A 174 -3.46 9.13 -21.51
C SER A 174 -3.94 8.32 -22.72
N GLY A 175 -3.27 7.19 -22.97
CA GLY A 175 -3.82 6.12 -23.79
C GLY A 175 -5.08 5.49 -23.20
N ASP A 176 -5.71 4.58 -23.96
CA ASP A 176 -6.84 3.77 -23.49
C ASP A 176 -6.37 2.78 -22.42
N LYS A 177 -6.88 2.92 -21.19
CA LYS A 177 -6.57 2.01 -20.09
C LYS A 177 -7.76 1.07 -19.88
N PRO A 178 -7.61 -0.25 -20.12
CA PRO A 178 -8.70 -1.20 -19.91
C PRO A 178 -9.00 -1.35 -18.42
N PHE A 179 -10.27 -1.50 -18.09
CA PHE A 179 -10.70 -1.78 -16.72
C PHE A 179 -11.90 -2.72 -16.70
N SER A 180 -11.97 -3.53 -15.65
CA SER A 180 -13.10 -4.41 -15.38
C SER A 180 -13.29 -4.51 -13.88
N ARG A 181 -14.46 -4.06 -13.41
CA ARG A 181 -14.82 -4.05 -11.99
C ARG A 181 -15.73 -5.23 -11.69
N SER A 182 -15.22 -6.11 -10.83
CA SER A 182 -15.95 -7.24 -10.25
C SER A 182 -16.85 -6.82 -9.08
N ALA A 183 -16.47 -5.78 -8.33
CA ALA A 183 -17.17 -5.31 -7.13
C ALA A 183 -18.36 -4.40 -7.44
N LEU A 184 -19.57 -4.97 -7.47
CA LEU A 184 -20.78 -4.27 -7.93
C LEU A 184 -21.30 -3.21 -6.95
N GLY A 185 -20.94 -3.29 -5.66
CA GLY A 185 -21.33 -2.31 -4.64
C GLY A 185 -20.30 -1.21 -4.36
N SER A 186 -19.13 -1.26 -5.00
CA SER A 186 -18.06 -0.28 -4.77
C SER A 186 -18.16 0.92 -5.71
N HIS A 187 -17.75 2.09 -5.23
CA HIS A 187 -17.59 3.28 -6.05
C HIS A 187 -16.13 3.48 -6.45
N TRP A 188 -15.92 4.19 -7.56
CA TRP A 188 -14.60 4.69 -7.91
C TRP A 188 -14.07 5.66 -6.85
N GLU A 189 -12.77 5.60 -6.59
CA GLU A 189 -12.04 6.58 -5.79
C GLU A 189 -11.17 7.41 -6.72
N VAL A 190 -11.25 8.74 -6.62
CA VAL A 190 -10.51 9.65 -7.49
C VAL A 190 -9.68 10.61 -6.64
N ASP A 191 -8.41 10.73 -6.98
CA ASP A 191 -7.48 11.71 -6.44
C ASP A 191 -6.67 12.35 -7.56
N PHE A 192 -6.44 13.65 -7.48
CA PHE A 192 -5.58 14.34 -8.42
C PHE A 192 -4.89 15.52 -7.76
N HIS A 193 -3.67 15.79 -8.23
CA HIS A 193 -2.84 16.85 -7.71
C HIS A 193 -2.52 17.87 -8.79
N THR A 194 -2.94 19.10 -8.51
CA THR A 194 -2.69 20.28 -9.33
C THR A 194 -2.14 21.40 -8.44
N PHE A 195 -1.46 22.36 -9.06
CA PHE A 195 -0.99 23.55 -8.39
C PHE A 195 -1.28 24.78 -9.24
N VAL A 196 -2.11 25.66 -8.71
CA VAL A 196 -2.50 26.93 -9.34
C VAL A 196 -2.12 28.04 -8.36
N ARG A 197 -1.23 28.95 -8.78
CA ARG A 197 -0.80 30.07 -7.94
C ARG A 197 -1.76 31.24 -8.07
N GLU A 198 -2.12 31.59 -9.30
CA GLU A 198 -2.97 32.72 -9.65
C GLU A 198 -4.31 32.18 -10.16
N ILE A 199 -5.26 31.94 -9.25
CA ILE A 199 -6.52 31.24 -9.54
C ILE A 199 -7.39 32.02 -10.54
N GLU A 200 -7.29 33.34 -10.56
CA GLU A 200 -8.06 34.19 -11.48
C GLU A 200 -7.51 34.15 -12.91
N GLU A 201 -6.21 33.87 -13.08
CA GLU A 201 -5.52 33.93 -14.37
C GLU A 201 -5.06 32.55 -14.87
N SER A 202 -5.35 31.47 -14.13
CA SER A 202 -4.89 30.12 -14.43
C SER A 202 -5.90 29.08 -13.95
N SER A 203 -6.08 28.01 -14.73
CA SER A 203 -6.95 26.90 -14.34
C SER A 203 -6.41 25.54 -14.78
N VAL A 204 -6.77 24.49 -14.05
CA VAL A 204 -6.55 23.10 -14.47
C VAL A 204 -7.88 22.37 -14.44
N VAL A 205 -8.26 21.82 -15.58
CA VAL A 205 -9.46 20.97 -15.70
C VAL A 205 -9.00 19.54 -15.91
N VAL A 206 -9.48 18.62 -15.08
CA VAL A 206 -9.14 17.20 -15.15
C VAL A 206 -10.39 16.42 -15.54
N GLU A 207 -10.27 15.61 -16.58
CA GLU A 207 -11.38 14.97 -17.28
C GLU A 207 -11.09 13.48 -17.52
N TYR A 208 -12.14 12.72 -17.81
CA TYR A 208 -12.06 11.36 -18.31
C TYR A 208 -12.97 11.12 -19.51
N SER A 209 -12.64 10.11 -20.29
CA SER A 209 -13.44 9.64 -21.42
C SER A 209 -13.62 8.12 -21.33
N LEU A 210 -14.82 7.64 -21.68
CA LEU A 210 -15.15 6.21 -21.78
C LEU A 210 -15.35 5.75 -23.25
N ASP A 211 -15.14 6.65 -24.21
CA ASP A 211 -15.36 6.48 -25.64
C ASP A 211 -14.12 6.91 -26.45
N SER A 212 -12.94 6.57 -25.92
CA SER A 212 -11.63 6.78 -26.54
C SER A 212 -11.34 8.22 -26.94
N GLY A 213 -11.80 9.18 -26.13
CA GLY A 213 -11.55 10.61 -26.30
C GLY A 213 -12.60 11.36 -27.12
N THR A 214 -13.73 10.74 -27.46
CA THR A 214 -14.81 11.40 -28.22
C THR A 214 -15.59 12.38 -27.34
N THR A 215 -15.94 11.97 -26.12
CA THR A 215 -16.56 12.81 -25.09
C THR A 215 -15.73 12.83 -23.83
N TRP A 216 -15.62 14.02 -23.24
CA TRP A 216 -14.86 14.25 -22.02
C TRP A 216 -15.78 14.76 -20.93
N ASN A 217 -15.69 14.14 -19.76
CA ASN A 217 -16.47 14.46 -18.57
C ASN A 217 -15.53 14.85 -17.44
N GLU A 218 -15.91 15.79 -16.59
CA GLU A 218 -15.11 16.18 -15.43
C GLU A 218 -14.85 14.97 -14.52
N ILE A 219 -13.61 14.82 -14.05
CA ILE A 219 -13.20 13.63 -13.30
C ILE A 219 -14.03 13.38 -12.03
N CYS A 220 -14.50 14.46 -11.38
CA CYS A 220 -15.33 14.35 -10.19
C CYS A 220 -16.66 13.60 -10.46
N THR A 221 -17.12 13.53 -11.71
CA THR A 221 -18.35 12.80 -12.09
C THR A 221 -18.14 11.29 -12.25
N LEU A 222 -16.88 10.80 -12.31
CA LEU A 222 -16.57 9.38 -12.47
C LEU A 222 -17.15 8.51 -11.34
N VAL A 223 -17.15 9.03 -10.11
CA VAL A 223 -17.72 8.35 -8.93
C VAL A 223 -19.24 8.12 -9.08
N MET A 224 -19.94 9.06 -9.72
CA MET A 224 -21.39 8.99 -9.97
C MET A 224 -21.72 8.15 -11.21
N ALA A 225 -20.98 8.33 -12.31
CA ALA A 225 -21.13 7.52 -13.52
C ALA A 225 -20.86 6.04 -13.25
N ASN A 226 -19.90 5.78 -12.37
CA ASN A 226 -19.60 4.48 -11.77
C ASN A 226 -19.54 3.30 -12.76
N PRO A 227 -18.81 3.42 -13.88
CA PRO A 227 -18.83 2.41 -14.94
C PRO A 227 -18.27 1.07 -14.45
N LEU A 228 -18.80 -0.04 -14.99
CA LEU A 228 -18.45 -1.40 -14.59
C LEU A 228 -17.24 -1.96 -15.35
N SER A 229 -17.15 -1.71 -16.64
CA SER A 229 -16.07 -2.22 -17.48
C SER A 229 -15.93 -1.39 -18.74
N GLY A 230 -14.74 -1.38 -19.34
CA GLY A 230 -14.49 -0.70 -20.59
C GLY A 230 -13.04 -0.25 -20.72
N GLN A 231 -12.86 0.85 -21.45
CA GLN A 231 -11.59 1.58 -21.52
C GLN A 231 -11.83 2.98 -20.97
N ILE A 232 -10.84 3.52 -20.28
CA ILE A 232 -10.87 4.89 -19.78
C ILE A 232 -9.62 5.63 -20.24
N ARG A 233 -9.80 6.88 -20.66
CA ARG A 233 -8.71 7.84 -20.86
C ARG A 233 -8.83 8.95 -19.84
N PHE A 234 -7.69 9.52 -19.46
CA PHE A 234 -7.62 10.71 -18.63
C PHE A 234 -7.05 11.87 -19.43
N ARG A 235 -7.51 13.09 -19.12
CA ARG A 235 -6.96 14.33 -19.67
C ARG A 235 -6.83 15.36 -18.57
N ALA A 236 -5.74 16.13 -18.60
CA ALA A 236 -5.64 17.36 -17.86
C ALA A 236 -5.33 18.52 -18.81
N THR A 237 -6.21 19.51 -18.82
CA THR A 237 -6.08 20.73 -19.61
C THR A 237 -5.62 21.85 -18.70
N LEU A 238 -4.49 22.47 -19.05
CA LEU A 238 -3.89 23.60 -18.36
C LEU A 238 -4.20 24.86 -19.18
N SER A 239 -4.70 25.91 -18.53
CA SER A 239 -4.90 27.21 -19.19
C SER A 239 -4.43 28.37 -18.33
N ARG A 240 -4.02 29.45 -19.01
CA ARG A 240 -3.66 30.74 -18.41
C ARG A 240 -4.04 31.89 -19.33
N ASP A 241 -4.32 33.06 -18.77
CA ASP A 241 -4.74 34.24 -19.53
C ASP A 241 -3.59 34.97 -20.23
N SER A 242 -2.35 34.79 -19.73
CA SER A 242 -1.16 35.40 -20.29
C SER A 242 0.05 34.46 -20.26
N ALA A 243 0.89 34.52 -21.28
CA ALA A 243 2.14 33.74 -21.37
C ALA A 243 3.16 34.09 -20.27
N THR A 244 3.00 35.23 -19.60
CA THR A 244 3.85 35.66 -18.48
C THR A 244 3.54 34.93 -17.17
N VAL A 245 2.35 34.33 -17.05
CA VAL A 245 1.92 33.62 -15.85
C VAL A 245 2.55 32.23 -15.83
N LEU A 246 3.38 31.92 -14.83
CA LEU A 246 4.11 30.63 -14.77
C LEU A 246 3.24 29.45 -14.32
N SER A 247 2.11 29.70 -13.64
CA SER A 247 1.09 28.69 -13.36
C SER A 247 0.18 28.49 -14.59
N PRO A 248 -0.59 27.39 -14.68
CA PRO A 248 -0.78 26.30 -13.72
C PRO A 248 0.17 25.10 -13.91
N PHE A 249 0.13 24.18 -12.95
CA PHE A 249 0.87 22.92 -12.99
C PHE A 249 -0.04 21.71 -12.69
N PHE A 250 0.21 20.61 -13.38
CA PHE A 250 -0.41 19.30 -13.12
C PHE A 250 0.65 18.28 -12.71
N GLU A 251 0.33 17.37 -11.79
CA GLU A 251 1.29 16.37 -11.30
C GLU A 251 0.83 14.93 -11.57
N VAL A 252 -0.38 14.57 -11.13
CA VAL A 252 -0.91 13.21 -11.26
C VAL A 252 -2.43 13.19 -11.10
N ILE A 253 -3.08 12.24 -11.75
CA ILE A 253 -4.42 11.77 -11.45
C ILE A 253 -4.37 10.27 -11.16
N ARG A 254 -5.16 9.82 -10.19
CA ARG A 254 -5.39 8.42 -9.84
C ARG A 254 -6.88 8.16 -9.76
N ALA A 255 -7.30 7.09 -10.40
CA ALA A 255 -8.65 6.55 -10.29
C ALA A 255 -8.53 5.09 -9.85
N ARG A 256 -9.17 4.72 -8.74
CA ARG A 256 -9.17 3.37 -8.20
C ARG A 256 -10.55 2.77 -8.23
N TYR A 257 -10.62 1.48 -8.49
CA TYR A 257 -11.86 0.71 -8.42
C TYR A 257 -11.60 -0.61 -7.70
N ALA A 258 -12.55 -1.05 -6.88
CA ALA A 258 -12.36 -2.27 -6.12
C ALA A 258 -12.37 -3.51 -7.04
N SER A 259 -11.40 -4.40 -6.84
CA SER A 259 -11.26 -5.68 -7.53
C SER A 259 -11.88 -6.84 -6.76
N ILE A 260 -12.24 -6.62 -5.49
CA ILE A 260 -12.73 -7.65 -4.58
C ILE A 260 -14.19 -7.35 -4.22
N ASP A 261 -15.12 -8.23 -4.65
CA ASP A 261 -16.54 -8.16 -4.28
C ASP A 261 -16.86 -9.10 -3.10
N LEU A 262 -16.61 -8.66 -1.87
CA LEU A 262 -16.99 -9.43 -0.69
C LEU A 262 -18.30 -8.98 -0.04
N GLY A 263 -18.91 -7.93 -0.57
CA GLY A 263 -20.22 -7.44 -0.11
C GLY A 263 -21.37 -8.41 -0.41
N ARG A 264 -21.15 -9.41 -1.27
CA ARG A 264 -22.17 -10.40 -1.66
C ARG A 264 -22.20 -11.68 -0.82
N SER A 265 -21.23 -11.91 0.07
CA SER A 265 -21.14 -13.19 0.81
C SER A 265 -21.75 -13.17 2.22
N GLY A 266 -22.39 -12.08 2.65
CA GLY A 266 -22.89 -11.93 4.02
C GLY A 266 -24.37 -11.57 4.08
N VAL A 267 -25.12 -12.40 4.80
CA VAL A 267 -26.46 -12.19 5.36
C VAL A 267 -26.73 -10.72 5.71
N GLU A 268 -27.95 -10.26 5.42
CA GLU A 268 -28.48 -8.91 5.68
C GLU A 268 -27.86 -8.21 6.92
N GLY A 269 -27.17 -7.08 6.71
CA GLY A 269 -27.03 -6.07 7.77
C GLY A 269 -25.70 -5.32 7.89
N ASN A 270 -24.55 -5.88 7.52
CA ASN A 270 -23.28 -5.14 7.45
C ASN A 270 -22.16 -6.01 6.85
N PRO A 271 -21.64 -5.73 5.65
CA PRO A 271 -20.48 -6.45 5.15
C PRO A 271 -19.26 -6.09 6.02
N ARG A 272 -18.84 -7.00 6.89
CA ARG A 272 -17.55 -6.89 7.61
C ARG A 272 -16.36 -7.14 6.70
N MET A 273 -16.60 -7.79 5.56
CA MET A 273 -15.63 -8.14 4.55
C MET A 273 -15.80 -7.23 3.32
N GLY A 274 -14.70 -6.73 2.78
CA GLY A 274 -14.67 -5.79 1.66
C GLY A 274 -13.25 -5.70 1.09
N PRO A 275 -12.95 -4.68 0.26
CA PRO A 275 -11.60 -4.43 -0.22
C PRO A 275 -10.73 -3.76 0.88
N TRP A 276 -10.87 -4.21 2.12
CA TRP A 276 -10.11 -3.79 3.30
C TRP A 276 -9.74 -5.02 4.09
N ILE A 277 -8.68 -4.91 4.89
CA ILE A 277 -8.27 -5.96 5.80
C ILE A 277 -8.84 -5.72 7.20
N LEU A 278 -8.82 -6.77 8.00
CA LEU A 278 -9.16 -6.71 9.42
C LEU A 278 -7.88 -6.75 10.24
N VAL A 279 -7.68 -5.74 11.07
CA VAL A 279 -6.47 -5.60 11.90
C VAL A 279 -6.88 -5.62 13.35
N MET A 280 -6.21 -6.45 14.15
CA MET A 280 -6.28 -6.36 15.61
C MET A 280 -5.13 -5.51 16.12
N ARG A 281 -5.42 -4.67 17.11
CA ARG A 281 -4.43 -3.83 17.77
C ARG A 281 -4.10 -4.44 19.12
N GLU A 282 -2.82 -4.68 19.37
CA GLU A 282 -2.37 -5.00 20.71
C GLU A 282 -2.42 -3.75 21.59
N PRO A 283 -2.81 -3.88 22.87
CA PRO A 283 -2.74 -2.76 23.79
C PRO A 283 -1.30 -2.20 23.79
N PRO A 284 -1.11 -0.88 23.65
CA PRO A 284 0.23 -0.29 23.62
C PRO A 284 0.98 -0.71 24.87
N THR A 285 2.17 -1.28 24.70
CA THR A 285 3.08 -1.51 25.83
C THR A 285 3.68 -0.16 26.19
N THR A 286 3.12 0.49 27.21
CA THR A 286 3.68 1.74 27.72
C THR A 286 5.04 1.44 28.34
N THR A 287 6.10 1.80 27.64
CA THR A 287 7.45 1.73 28.17
C THR A 287 7.86 3.11 28.68
N TYR A 288 8.26 3.16 29.94
CA TYR A 288 8.82 4.36 30.54
C TYR A 288 10.32 4.37 30.23
N LYS A 289 10.74 5.20 29.28
CA LYS A 289 12.16 5.38 29.02
C LYS A 289 12.67 6.46 29.96
N LYS A 290 13.63 6.10 30.82
CA LYS A 290 14.30 7.06 31.71
C LYS A 290 15.00 8.12 30.87
N GLN A 291 14.50 9.35 30.91
CA GLN A 291 15.17 10.52 30.36
C GLN A 291 15.64 11.42 31.52
N GLU A 292 16.62 12.27 31.25
CA GLU A 292 17.26 13.15 32.23
C GLU A 292 16.29 14.12 32.93
N TYR A 293 15.11 14.34 32.34
CA TYR A 293 14.05 15.23 32.85
C TYR A 293 12.80 14.50 33.34
N GLY A 294 12.88 13.18 33.57
CA GLY A 294 11.78 12.36 34.06
C GLY A 294 11.34 11.28 33.08
N ASP A 295 10.53 10.36 33.59
CA ASP A 295 9.98 9.25 32.80
C ASP A 295 8.83 9.76 31.94
N LEU A 296 9.09 10.04 30.67
CA LEU A 296 8.04 10.32 29.70
C LEU A 296 7.54 8.98 29.13
N PRO A 297 6.21 8.74 29.13
CA PRO A 297 5.66 7.59 28.42
C PRO A 297 5.90 7.80 26.93
N ILE A 298 6.68 6.91 26.32
CA ILE A 298 6.79 6.85 24.87
C ILE A 298 5.81 5.77 24.44
N GLU A 299 4.79 6.15 23.64
CA GLU A 299 4.03 5.17 22.86
C GLU A 299 4.92 4.66 21.73
N ASP A 300 5.89 3.81 22.09
CA ASP A 300 6.76 3.16 21.12
C ASP A 300 6.21 1.76 20.79
N GLY A 301 6.35 1.36 19.52
CA GLY A 301 6.05 0.00 19.08
C GLY A 301 4.59 -0.43 19.22
N LEU A 302 3.66 0.32 18.62
CA LEU A 302 2.30 -0.19 18.43
C LEU A 302 2.37 -1.46 17.58
N THR A 303 1.83 -2.55 18.11
CA THR A 303 1.79 -3.82 17.41
C THR A 303 0.38 -4.05 16.90
N MET A 304 0.27 -4.31 15.61
CA MET A 304 -0.94 -4.64 14.91
C MET A 304 -0.78 -6.04 14.33
N TRP A 305 -1.85 -6.81 14.22
CA TRP A 305 -1.77 -8.09 13.56
C TRP A 305 -3.00 -8.39 12.71
N THR A 306 -2.80 -9.19 11.66
CA THR A 306 -3.84 -9.62 10.73
C THR A 306 -3.58 -11.07 10.28
N ALA A 307 -4.57 -11.67 9.63
CA ALA A 307 -4.42 -12.96 8.95
C ALA A 307 -3.82 -12.80 7.55
N GLY A 308 -3.50 -13.92 6.91
CA GLY A 308 -3.07 -13.96 5.50
C GLY A 308 -4.11 -13.30 4.59
N LEU A 309 -3.63 -12.66 3.52
CA LEU A 309 -4.47 -11.90 2.61
C LEU A 309 -5.53 -12.76 1.89
N SER A 310 -5.34 -14.08 1.80
CA SER A 310 -6.34 -15.03 1.29
C SER A 310 -7.64 -15.05 2.08
N LEU A 311 -7.63 -14.61 3.34
CA LEU A 311 -8.86 -14.44 4.11
C LEU A 311 -9.74 -13.33 3.51
N PHE A 312 -9.10 -12.31 2.93
CA PHE A 312 -9.74 -11.11 2.39
C PHE A 312 -9.81 -11.08 0.86
N ASP A 313 -9.11 -11.97 0.17
CA ASP A 313 -9.18 -12.14 -1.27
C ASP A 313 -9.22 -13.63 -1.64
N PRO A 314 -10.37 -14.16 -2.11
CA PRO A 314 -10.49 -15.57 -2.47
C PRO A 314 -9.69 -15.95 -3.71
N SER A 315 -9.16 -14.98 -4.47
CA SER A 315 -8.28 -15.26 -5.60
C SER A 315 -6.86 -15.62 -5.17
N ILE A 316 -6.46 -15.25 -3.94
CA ILE A 316 -5.16 -15.59 -3.36
C ILE A 316 -5.21 -17.03 -2.83
N THR A 317 -4.30 -17.87 -3.29
CA THR A 317 -4.25 -19.29 -2.90
C THR A 317 -3.80 -19.44 -1.46
N THR A 318 -4.53 -20.26 -0.68
CA THR A 318 -4.17 -20.46 0.73
C THR A 318 -2.80 -21.12 0.91
N GLY A 319 -1.96 -20.59 1.81
CA GLY A 319 -0.59 -21.08 2.06
C GLY A 319 0.43 -20.69 0.98
N SER A 320 0.08 -19.73 0.11
CA SER A 320 1.01 -19.16 -0.87
C SER A 320 1.75 -17.94 -0.30
N THR A 321 2.84 -17.54 -0.96
CA THR A 321 3.55 -16.31 -0.60
C THR A 321 2.75 -15.03 -0.88
N GLU A 322 1.73 -15.11 -1.73
CA GLU A 322 0.82 -13.99 -2.06
C GLU A 322 -0.09 -13.62 -0.89
N GLU A 323 -0.23 -14.50 0.11
CA GLU A 323 -0.92 -14.16 1.36
C GLU A 323 -0.18 -13.15 2.22
N MET A 324 1.12 -12.97 1.98
CA MET A 324 1.98 -12.13 2.78
C MET A 324 1.95 -10.69 2.28
N VAL A 325 1.93 -9.76 3.21
CA VAL A 325 2.24 -8.35 2.96
C VAL A 325 3.74 -8.27 2.69
N LEU A 326 4.10 -7.89 1.46
CA LEU A 326 5.48 -7.81 1.02
C LEU A 326 6.02 -6.38 1.14
N GLY A 327 7.32 -6.31 1.41
CA GLY A 327 8.13 -5.12 1.16
C GLY A 327 8.18 -4.08 2.30
N PRO A 328 9.21 -3.22 2.30
CA PRO A 328 9.18 -1.96 3.04
C PRO A 328 8.15 -1.00 2.42
N ASN A 329 7.70 0.01 3.18
CA ASN A 329 6.64 0.96 2.76
C ASN A 329 5.24 0.35 2.76
N VAL A 330 4.88 -0.29 3.86
CA VAL A 330 3.50 -0.66 4.14
C VAL A 330 2.86 0.42 5.01
N LEU A 331 1.66 0.85 4.61
CA LEU A 331 0.86 1.81 5.36
C LEU A 331 -0.51 1.20 5.67
N ILE A 332 -0.95 1.34 6.92
CA ILE A 332 -2.26 0.91 7.40
C ILE A 332 -3.08 2.16 7.73
N GLU A 333 -4.24 2.32 7.09
CA GLU A 333 -5.17 3.43 7.36
C GLU A 333 -6.44 2.88 8.00
N VAL A 334 -6.72 3.33 9.22
CA VAL A 334 -7.89 2.85 9.99
C VAL A 334 -9.16 3.47 9.44
N LEU A 335 -10.18 2.65 9.18
CA LEU A 335 -11.46 3.08 8.64
C LEU A 335 -12.53 3.33 9.70
N ASP A 336 -12.35 2.84 10.92
CA ASP A 336 -13.39 2.85 11.95
C ASP A 336 -12.90 3.36 13.31
N GLY A 337 -13.88 3.82 14.11
CA GLY A 337 -13.70 4.11 15.52
C GLY A 337 -12.99 5.45 15.78
N ALA A 338 -12.50 5.64 17.01
CA ALA A 338 -11.93 6.92 17.46
C ALA A 338 -10.66 7.36 16.73
N ARG A 339 -10.08 6.49 15.88
CA ARG A 339 -8.86 6.74 15.10
C ARG A 339 -9.10 6.63 13.60
N GLU A 340 -10.35 6.71 13.14
CA GLU A 340 -10.69 6.77 11.71
C GLU A 340 -9.83 7.82 10.98
N GLY A 341 -9.29 7.45 9.82
CA GLY A 341 -8.37 8.25 9.02
C GLY A 341 -6.92 8.31 9.53
N SER A 342 -6.62 7.72 10.69
CA SER A 342 -5.24 7.63 11.19
C SER A 342 -4.42 6.68 10.34
N ARG A 343 -3.22 7.12 9.95
CA ARG A 343 -2.28 6.38 9.10
C ARG A 343 -1.10 5.91 9.93
N TYR A 344 -0.80 4.63 9.80
CA TYR A 344 0.26 3.95 10.51
C TYR A 344 1.27 3.40 9.50
N VAL A 345 2.54 3.78 9.65
CA VAL A 345 3.65 3.30 8.83
C VAL A 345 4.26 2.09 9.52
N THR A 346 4.36 0.98 8.80
CA THR A 346 5.02 -0.23 9.28
C THR A 346 6.53 -0.01 9.36
N THR A 347 7.10 -0.20 10.55
CA THR A 347 8.54 -0.09 10.81
C THR A 347 9.24 -1.44 10.81
N SER A 348 8.51 -2.50 11.19
CA SER A 348 8.97 -3.88 11.04
C SER A 348 7.77 -4.80 10.91
N TRP A 349 7.94 -5.93 10.23
CA TRP A 349 6.90 -6.94 10.10
C TRP A 349 7.47 -8.32 10.43
N LYS A 350 6.61 -9.20 10.90
CA LYS A 350 6.88 -10.62 11.12
C LYS A 350 5.70 -11.42 10.61
N ASN A 351 6.00 -12.59 10.07
CA ASN A 351 5.01 -13.45 9.43
C ASN A 351 5.23 -14.85 10.00
N SER A 352 4.17 -15.60 10.28
CA SER A 352 4.31 -17.04 10.41
C SER A 352 4.66 -17.65 9.04
N ASP A 353 5.35 -18.79 9.06
CA ASP A 353 5.69 -19.51 7.83
C ASP A 353 4.40 -19.99 7.12
N PRO A 354 4.11 -19.53 5.89
CA PRO A 354 2.89 -19.92 5.17
C PRO A 354 2.84 -21.42 4.85
N PHE A 355 3.98 -22.12 4.83
CA PHE A 355 4.06 -23.57 4.59
C PHE A 355 4.08 -24.39 5.89
N GLY A 356 4.55 -23.79 6.99
CA GLY A 356 4.70 -24.44 8.29
C GLY A 356 3.46 -24.34 9.19
N TYR A 357 2.56 -23.37 8.92
CA TYR A 357 1.39 -23.09 9.73
C TYR A 357 0.09 -23.15 8.92
N ILE A 358 -1.00 -23.54 9.57
CA ILE A 358 -2.34 -23.65 8.96
C ILE A 358 -2.94 -22.26 8.67
N ILE A 359 -2.44 -21.22 9.33
CA ILE A 359 -2.74 -19.82 9.02
C ILE A 359 -1.45 -19.02 9.00
N THR A 360 -1.29 -18.26 7.92
CA THR A 360 -0.36 -17.13 7.86
C THR A 360 -0.88 -16.03 8.77
N SER A 361 -0.20 -15.77 9.89
CA SER A 361 -0.43 -14.61 10.74
C SER A 361 0.66 -13.57 10.46
N GLN A 362 0.28 -12.31 10.50
CA GLN A 362 1.17 -11.20 10.15
C GLN A 362 1.11 -10.16 11.25
N GLU A 363 2.24 -9.91 11.89
CA GLU A 363 2.44 -8.93 12.95
C GLU A 363 3.20 -7.74 12.36
N PHE A 364 2.66 -6.55 12.54
CA PHE A 364 3.24 -5.28 12.13
C PHE A 364 3.57 -4.45 13.37
N LYS A 365 4.83 -4.06 13.52
CA LYS A 365 5.17 -2.92 14.36
C LYS A 365 4.98 -1.67 13.55
N VAL A 366 4.20 -0.75 14.09
CA VAL A 366 3.80 0.46 13.40
C VAL A 366 4.07 1.69 14.24
N ARG A 367 4.23 2.81 13.55
CA ARG A 367 4.21 4.16 14.14
C ARG A 367 3.17 5.00 13.41
N ILE A 368 2.71 6.07 14.04
CA ILE A 368 1.84 7.03 13.36
C ILE A 368 2.65 7.74 12.26
N ALA A 369 2.05 7.92 11.08
CA ALA A 369 2.65 8.67 9.98
C ALA A 369 2.81 10.14 10.41
N ASP A 370 4.02 10.68 10.28
CA ASP A 370 4.25 12.08 10.63
C ASP A 370 3.54 12.97 9.58
N PRO A 371 2.78 14.00 9.98
CA PRO A 371 2.21 14.97 9.06
C PRO A 371 3.21 15.60 8.10
N VAL A 372 4.53 15.61 8.38
CA VAL A 372 5.57 16.12 7.48
C VAL A 372 6.14 15.08 6.51
N GLU A 373 5.80 13.80 6.65
CA GLU A 373 6.30 12.74 5.76
C GLU A 373 5.53 12.67 4.43
N PRO A 374 6.17 12.18 3.35
CA PRO A 374 5.48 11.94 2.08
C PRO A 374 4.30 10.97 2.19
N MET A 375 4.40 9.97 3.06
CA MET A 375 3.36 8.95 3.29
C MET A 375 2.09 9.55 3.91
N SER A 376 2.18 10.73 4.54
CA SER A 376 1.01 11.45 5.06
C SER A 376 0.06 11.91 3.95
N LEU A 377 0.55 11.99 2.70
CA LEU A 377 -0.22 12.42 1.55
C LEU A 377 -0.98 11.29 0.86
N VAL A 378 -0.68 10.02 1.16
CA VAL A 378 -1.38 8.87 0.58
C VAL A 378 -2.87 9.03 0.85
N TRP A 379 -3.69 8.89 -0.20
CA TRP A 379 -5.15 8.97 -0.16
C TRP A 379 -5.72 7.83 -0.98
#